data_AF-A0A1G6HQV1-F1
#
_entry.id   AF-A0A1G6HQV1-F1
#
_cell.length_a   1.000
_cell.length_b   1.000
_cell.length_c   1.000
_cell.angle_alpha   90.00
_cell.angle_beta   90.00
_cell.angle_gamma   90.00
#
_symmetry.space_group_name_H-M   'P 1'
#
loop_
_entity.id
_entity.type
_entity.pdbx_description
1 polymer ?
#
loop_
_entity_poly.entity_id
_entity_poly.type
_entity_poly.pdbx_seq_one_letter_code
_entity_poly.pdbx_strand_id
1 'polypeptide(L)'
;MEVRAVASPRVPTRNLTRHFKNNDEAAFTLTRRDHHGVAIGVYPNYYIRRFTPLECWRLQGFPDAAHETVKNAGVSETQRYFQAGNAVTVNVIDAIVPALRKYVA
;
A
#
# COMPACT_ATOMS: atom_id res chain seq x y z
N MET A 1 8.86 -19.73 3.80
CA MET A 1 7.74 -18.90 4.31
C MET A 1 7.31 -18.01 3.16
N GLU A 2 6.04 -18.06 2.80
CA GLU A 2 5.48 -17.30 1.68
C GLU A 2 4.79 -16.04 2.19
N VAL A 3 4.89 -14.96 1.41
CA VAL A 3 4.29 -13.65 1.66
C VAL A 3 3.51 -13.26 0.41
N ARG A 4 2.18 -13.23 0.55
CA ARG A 4 1.25 -12.97 -0.56
C ARG A 4 0.43 -11.72 -0.25
N ALA A 5 0.39 -10.77 -1.17
CA ALA A 5 -0.51 -9.61 -1.02
C ALA A 5 -1.97 -10.03 -1.20
N VAL A 6 -2.86 -9.46 -0.37
CA VAL A 6 -4.28 -9.81 -0.32
C VAL A 6 -5.14 -8.56 -0.45
N ALA A 7 -6.10 -8.60 -1.37
CA ALA A 7 -7.15 -7.61 -1.46
C ALA A 7 -8.35 -8.04 -0.62
N SER A 8 -8.85 -7.13 0.23
CA SER A 8 -10.02 -7.29 1.10
C SER A 8 -9.97 -8.50 2.04
N PRO A 9 -8.96 -8.60 2.93
CA PRO A 9 -8.71 -9.78 3.76
C PRO A 9 -9.81 -10.11 4.78
N ARG A 10 -10.79 -9.23 5.00
CA ARG A 10 -11.88 -9.40 5.99
C ARG A 10 -13.24 -9.72 5.38
N VAL A 11 -13.41 -9.59 4.07
CA VAL A 11 -14.75 -9.66 3.45
C VAL A 11 -14.75 -10.78 2.41
N PRO A 12 -15.61 -11.80 2.54
CA PRO A 12 -15.88 -12.72 1.44
C PRO A 12 -16.56 -11.89 0.34
N THR A 13 -15.81 -11.55 -0.71
CA THR A 13 -16.36 -10.73 -1.79
C THR A 13 -17.03 -11.61 -2.83
N ARG A 14 -18.09 -11.08 -3.46
CA ARG A 14 -18.84 -11.70 -4.56
C ARG A 14 -18.14 -11.56 -5.91
N ASN A 15 -16.99 -10.87 -5.96
CA ASN A 15 -16.34 -10.51 -7.21
C ASN A 15 -15.37 -11.63 -7.64
N LEU A 16 -15.41 -12.02 -8.93
CA LEU A 16 -14.50 -13.01 -9.52
C LEU A 16 -13.04 -12.52 -9.66
N THR A 17 -12.71 -11.35 -9.11
CA THR A 17 -11.37 -10.78 -9.20
C THR A 17 -10.38 -11.55 -8.33
N ARG A 18 -9.13 -11.59 -8.77
CA ARG A 18 -8.03 -12.23 -8.04
C ARG A 18 -7.80 -11.53 -6.69
N HIS A 19 -7.90 -12.28 -5.59
CA HIS A 19 -7.73 -11.76 -4.22
C HIS A 19 -6.34 -11.97 -3.63
N PHE A 20 -5.64 -13.03 -4.05
CA PHE A 20 -4.30 -13.37 -3.59
C PHE A 20 -3.30 -13.22 -4.73
N LYS A 21 -2.25 -12.45 -4.46
CA LYS A 21 -1.05 -12.39 -5.29
C LYS A 21 -0.16 -13.60 -5.02
N ASN A 22 0.75 -13.89 -5.94
CA ASN A 22 1.77 -14.91 -5.72
C ASN A 22 2.86 -14.36 -4.80
N ASN A 23 3.72 -15.24 -4.29
CA ASN A 23 4.92 -14.79 -3.58
C ASN A 23 5.74 -13.87 -4.49
N ASP A 24 6.31 -12.82 -3.92
CA ASP A 24 7.16 -11.82 -4.61
C ASP A 24 6.47 -11.02 -5.73
N GLU A 25 5.16 -11.18 -5.92
CA GLU A 25 4.40 -10.37 -6.86
C GLU A 25 4.03 -9.01 -6.25
N ALA A 26 4.07 -7.97 -7.07
CA ALA A 26 3.66 -6.63 -6.67
C ALA A 26 2.25 -6.61 -6.04
N ALA A 27 2.10 -5.77 -5.02
CA ALA A 27 0.84 -5.57 -4.32
C ALA A 27 -0.25 -5.03 -5.26
N PHE A 28 -1.51 -5.16 -4.83
CA PHE A 28 -2.61 -4.46 -5.48
C PHE A 28 -2.49 -2.95 -5.29
N THR A 29 -3.12 -2.19 -6.18
CA THR A 29 -3.20 -0.72 -6.06
C THR A 29 -3.82 -0.35 -4.73
N LEU A 30 -3.11 0.45 -3.94
CA LEU A 30 -3.66 1.03 -2.72
C LEU A 30 -4.76 2.01 -3.08
N THR A 31 -5.93 1.83 -2.48
CA THR A 31 -7.06 2.74 -2.65
C THR A 31 -7.53 3.17 -1.27
N ARG A 32 -8.14 4.35 -1.19
CA ARG A 32 -8.73 4.85 0.06
C ARG A 32 -9.84 3.93 0.60
N ARG A 33 -10.59 3.27 -0.30
CA ARG A 33 -11.77 2.47 0.08
C ARG A 33 -11.40 1.04 0.47
N ASP A 34 -10.45 0.43 -0.22
CA ASP A 34 -10.20 -0.99 -0.06
C ASP A 34 -9.33 -1.29 1.16
N HIS A 35 -9.58 -2.47 1.72
CA HIS A 35 -8.76 -3.02 2.79
C HIS A 35 -7.67 -3.88 2.16
N HIS A 36 -6.43 -3.42 2.19
CA HIS A 36 -5.28 -4.14 1.67
C HIS A 36 -4.57 -4.86 2.81
N GLY A 37 -3.99 -6.02 2.50
CA GLY A 37 -3.33 -6.85 3.50
C GLY A 37 -2.31 -7.81 2.92
N VAL A 38 -1.80 -8.65 3.81
CA VAL A 38 -0.79 -9.65 3.52
C VAL A 38 -1.14 -10.96 4.20
N ALA A 39 -0.94 -12.05 3.48
CA ALA A 39 -0.98 -13.41 3.97
C ALA A 39 0.46 -13.91 4.12
N ILE A 40 0.82 -14.34 5.32
CA ILE A 40 2.16 -14.81 5.67
C ILE A 40 2.04 -16.24 6.20
N GLY A 41 2.77 -17.19 5.63
CA GLY A 41 2.71 -18.57 6.11
C GLY A 41 3.20 -19.61 5.12
N VAL A 42 2.74 -20.85 5.30
CA VAL A 42 3.02 -21.99 4.42
C VAL A 42 1.72 -22.76 4.26
N TYR A 43 1.35 -23.14 3.04
CA TYR A 43 0.11 -23.88 2.79
C TYR A 43 0.00 -25.14 3.68
N PRO A 44 -1.16 -25.39 4.33
CA PRO A 44 -2.43 -24.64 4.27
C PRO A 44 -2.56 -23.51 5.32
N ASN A 45 -1.55 -23.28 6.15
CA ASN A 45 -1.59 -22.37 7.29
C ASN A 45 -1.07 -20.97 6.93
N TYR A 46 -1.97 -20.00 6.79
CA TYR A 46 -1.64 -18.59 6.58
C TYR A 46 -2.19 -17.72 7.69
N TYR A 47 -1.36 -16.78 8.16
CA TYR A 47 -1.78 -15.65 8.97
C TYR A 47 -2.07 -14.46 8.08
N ILE A 48 -3.31 -13.97 8.10
CA ILE A 48 -3.76 -12.85 7.26
C ILE A 48 -3.99 -11.61 8.14
N ARG A 49 -3.36 -10.50 7.77
CA ARG A 49 -3.60 -9.20 8.42
C ARG A 49 -3.68 -8.06 7.41
N ARG A 50 -4.20 -6.92 7.86
CA ARG A 50 -4.16 -5.67 7.10
C ARG A 50 -2.74 -5.11 7.08
N PHE A 51 -2.43 -4.34 6.04
CA PHE A 51 -1.26 -3.47 6.07
C PHE A 51 -1.44 -2.39 7.13
N THR A 52 -0.34 -2.11 7.82
CA THR A 52 -0.21 -0.94 8.69
C THR A 52 -0.11 0.34 7.84
N PRO A 53 -0.43 1.52 8.40
CA PRO A 53 -0.24 2.78 7.68
C PRO A 53 1.20 2.94 7.17
N LEU A 54 2.21 2.57 7.96
CA LEU A 54 3.62 2.67 7.58
C LEU A 54 3.94 1.79 6.35
N GLU A 55 3.43 0.55 6.31
CA GLU A 55 3.61 -0.33 5.15
C GLU A 55 2.97 0.27 3.88
N CYS A 56 1.77 0.86 3.99
CA CYS A 56 1.14 1.55 2.87
C CYS A 56 1.97 2.75 2.38
N TRP A 57 2.61 3.49 3.28
CA TRP A 57 3.48 4.62 2.93
C TRP A 57 4.76 4.15 2.21
N ARG A 58 5.38 3.07 2.71
CA ARG A 58 6.52 2.43 2.06
C ARG A 58 6.18 1.90 0.66
N LEU A 59 5.00 1.32 0.49
CA LEU A 59 4.51 0.88 -0.83
C LEU A 59 4.41 2.04 -1.84
N GLN A 60 4.12 3.25 -1.38
CA GLN A 60 4.12 4.46 -2.20
C GLN A 60 5.51 5.10 -2.36
N GLY A 61 6.55 4.53 -1.74
CA GLY A 61 7.91 5.07 -1.79
C GLY A 61 8.17 6.26 -0.86
N PHE A 62 7.28 6.55 0.09
CA PHE A 62 7.55 7.60 1.07
C PHE A 62 8.63 7.18 2.07
N PRO A 63 9.52 8.09 2.48
CA PRO A 63 10.47 7.81 3.54
C PRO A 63 9.76 7.66 4.90
N ASP A 64 10.25 6.74 5.73
CA ASP A 64 9.69 6.48 7.06
C ASP A 64 9.64 7.74 7.94
N ALA A 65 10.63 8.63 7.81
CA ALA A 65 10.68 9.89 8.52
C ALA A 65 9.44 10.77 8.24
N ALA A 66 8.95 10.81 7.00
CA ALA A 66 7.75 11.58 6.65
C ALA A 66 6.50 11.01 7.31
N HIS A 67 6.38 9.68 7.37
CA HIS A 67 5.30 9.03 8.09
C HIS A 67 5.33 9.33 9.59
N GLU A 68 6.51 9.28 10.22
CA GLU A 68 6.66 9.58 11.64
C GLU A 68 6.35 11.05 11.95
N THR A 69 6.74 12.00 11.09
CA THR A 69 6.34 13.41 11.24
C THR A 69 4.83 13.56 11.28
N VAL A 70 4.10 12.92 10.36
CA VAL A 70 2.63 13.01 10.28
C VAL A 70 1.96 12.30 11.46
N LYS A 71 2.52 11.18 11.91
CA LYS A 71 2.07 10.47 13.12
C LYS A 71 2.26 11.33 14.37
N ASN A 72 3.43 11.96 14.53
CA ASN A 72 3.75 12.82 15.67
C ASN A 72 2.93 14.13 15.67
N ALA A 73 2.48 14.59 14.51
CA ALA A 73 1.51 15.68 14.38
C ALA A 73 0.07 15.30 14.80
N GLY A 74 -0.15 14.07 15.29
CA GLY A 74 -1.44 13.62 15.81
C GLY A 74 -2.41 13.07 14.77
N VAL A 75 -1.96 12.79 13.54
CA VAL A 75 -2.84 12.23 12.50
C VAL A 75 -3.16 10.77 12.78
N SER A 76 -4.46 10.46 12.82
CA SER A 76 -4.96 9.12 13.12
C SER A 76 -4.46 8.07 12.11
N GLU A 77 -4.38 6.80 12.54
CA GLU A 77 -3.98 5.70 11.65
C GLU A 77 -4.89 5.57 10.44
N THR A 78 -6.20 5.74 10.63
CA THR A 78 -7.20 5.73 9.55
C THR A 78 -6.90 6.81 8.51
N GLN A 79 -6.59 8.03 8.95
CA GLN A 79 -6.26 9.12 8.02
C GLN A 79 -4.93 8.86 7.31
N ARG A 80 -3.89 8.40 8.01
CA ARG A 80 -2.60 8.04 7.37
C ARG A 80 -2.76 6.94 6.33
N TYR A 81 -3.62 5.95 6.60
CA TYR A 81 -3.97 4.91 5.63
C TYR A 81 -4.67 5.50 4.39
N PHE A 82 -5.64 6.39 4.59
CA PHE A 82 -6.34 7.07 3.48
C PHE A 82 -5.45 8.01 2.67
N GLN A 83 -4.48 8.66 3.31
CA GLN A 83 -3.49 9.50 2.62
C GLN A 83 -2.65 8.65 1.67
N ALA A 84 -2.16 7.49 2.10
CA ALA A 84 -1.43 6.57 1.22
C ALA A 84 -2.26 6.03 0.06
N GLY A 85 -3.57 5.81 0.26
CA GLY A 85 -4.48 5.36 -0.80
C GLY A 85 -4.89 6.45 -1.80
N ASN A 86 -4.66 7.72 -1.47
CA ASN A 86 -4.90 8.87 -2.36
C ASN A 86 -3.60 9.43 -2.96
N ALA A 87 -2.45 8.97 -2.47
CA ALA A 87 -1.15 9.45 -2.89
C ALA A 87 -0.74 8.89 -4.26
N VAL A 88 0.28 9.51 -4.83
CA VAL A 88 1.03 9.02 -5.99
C VAL A 88 2.36 8.44 -5.52
N THR A 89 2.88 7.45 -6.24
CA THR A 89 4.14 6.80 -5.90
C THR A 89 5.32 7.71 -6.16
N VAL A 90 6.16 7.95 -5.14
CA VAL A 90 7.28 8.90 -5.16
C VAL A 90 8.24 8.62 -6.32
N ASN A 91 8.65 7.36 -6.49
CA ASN A 91 9.59 6.95 -7.55
C ASN A 91 9.08 7.28 -8.97
N VAL A 92 7.76 7.26 -9.17
CA VAL A 92 7.16 7.59 -10.47
C VAL A 92 7.21 9.09 -10.71
N ILE A 93 6.92 9.89 -9.69
CA ILE A 93 6.99 11.35 -9.77
C ILE A 93 8.44 11.80 -9.97
N ASP A 94 9.40 11.21 -9.26
CA ASP A 94 10.83 11.53 -9.43
C ASP A 94 11.33 11.27 -10.85
N ALA A 95 10.78 10.27 -11.54
CA ALA A 95 11.09 10.01 -12.95
C ALA A 95 10.40 10.99 -13.91
N ILE A 96 9.18 11.43 -13.60
CA ILE A 96 8.37 12.29 -14.49
C ILE A 96 8.77 13.76 -14.39
N VAL A 97 9.05 14.28 -13.18
CA VAL A 97 9.28 15.71 -12.93
C VAL A 97 10.40 16.30 -13.80
N PRO A 98 11.58 15.67 -13.96
CA PRO A 98 12.65 16.21 -14.82
C PRO A 98 12.22 16.37 -16.29
N ALA A 99 11.37 15.48 -16.80
CA ALA A 99 10.84 15.59 -18.16
C ALA A 99 9.87 16.77 -18.29
N LEU A 100 9.06 17.04 -17.27
CA LEU A 100 8.11 18.15 -17.25
C LEU A 100 8.78 19.53 -17.16
N ARG A 101 9.96 19.63 -16.52
CA ARG A 101 10.69 20.91 -16.37
C ARG A 101 10.94 21.63 -17.69
N LYS A 102 11.00 20.91 -18.82
CA LYS A 102 11.17 21.47 -20.17
C LYS A 102 10.01 22.33 -20.65
N TYR A 103 8.83 22.20 -20.05
CA TYR A 103 7.60 22.87 -20.50
C TYR A 103 7.11 23.95 -19.53
N VAL A 104 7.78 24.09 -18.38
CA VAL A 104 7.38 25.00 -17.29
C VAL A 104 8.44 26.08 -17.02
N ALA A 105 9.63 25.95 -17.63
CA ALA A 105 10.73 26.91 -17.54
C ALA A 105 10.79 27.80 -18.79
#